data_AF-A0A5P8KC65-F1
#
_entry.id   AF-A0A5P8KC65-F1
#
_cell.length_a   1.000
_cell.length_b   1.000
_cell.length_c   1.000
_cell.angle_alpha   90.00
_cell.angle_beta   90.00
_cell.angle_gamma   90.00
#
_symmetry.space_group_name_H-M   'P 1'
#
loop_
_entity.id
_entity.type
_entity.pdbx_description
1 polymer ?
#
loop_
_entity_poly.entity_id
_entity_poly.type
_entity_poly.pdbx_seq_one_letter_code
_entity_poly.pdbx_strand_id
1 'polypeptide(L)'
;MTDKPPVPATMFDLWPRIPVDTSDTSAFDRIARLAAFAADDWTLGPNGPFKQRMTPAEICRRQIHEGLLHLLELGLIDIDTTRIDAAPGIPCQREEPTAPEAKPQDQAPLP
;
A
#
# COMPACT_ATOMS: atom_id res chain seq x y z
N MET A 1 -14.68 15.14 0.56
CA MET A 1 -13.34 14.79 1.04
C MET A 1 -13.53 13.71 2.09
N THR A 2 -12.92 12.54 1.92
CA THR A 2 -12.92 11.54 2.98
C THR A 2 -11.94 12.03 4.03
N ASP A 3 -12.40 12.24 5.26
CA ASP A 3 -11.53 12.72 6.33
C ASP A 3 -10.37 11.73 6.50
N LYS A 4 -9.14 12.24 6.45
CA LYS A 4 -7.96 11.43 6.73
C LYS A 4 -8.13 10.88 8.16
N PRO A 5 -7.79 9.61 8.43
CA PRO A 5 -7.85 9.10 9.79
C PRO A 5 -7.02 9.97 10.76
N PRO A 6 -7.27 9.93 12.07
CA PRO A 6 -6.36 10.55 13.01
C PRO A 6 -4.99 9.86 12.98
N VAL A 7 -3.92 10.61 13.30
CA VAL A 7 -2.65 9.99 13.69
C VAL A 7 -2.80 9.35 15.06
N PRO A 8 -2.09 8.25 15.37
CA PRO A 8 -2.19 7.63 16.68
C PRO A 8 -1.69 8.55 17.78
N ALA A 9 -2.21 8.36 19.00
CA ALA A 9 -1.84 9.19 20.14
C ALA A 9 -0.46 8.80 20.71
N THR A 10 -0.09 7.52 20.59
CA THR A 10 1.22 6.99 21.04
C THR A 10 1.92 6.17 19.94
N MET A 11 3.23 5.98 20.10
CA MET A 11 4.11 5.28 19.13
C MET A 11 3.70 3.82 18.85
N PHE A 12 3.02 3.17 19.80
CA PHE A 12 2.64 1.76 19.72
C PHE A 12 1.13 1.55 19.53
N ASP A 13 0.36 2.63 19.44
CA ASP A 13 -1.06 2.55 19.13
C ASP A 13 -1.27 2.01 17.71
N LEU A 14 -2.36 1.28 17.52
CA LEU A 14 -2.76 0.82 16.18
C LEU A 14 -2.99 2.04 15.27
N TRP A 15 -2.38 2.01 14.10
CA TRP A 15 -2.54 3.07 13.11
C TRP A 15 -3.85 2.92 12.34
N PRO A 16 -4.84 3.83 12.49
CA PRO A 16 -6.10 3.70 11.77
C PRO A 16 -5.86 3.83 10.26
N ARG A 17 -6.28 2.81 9.51
CA ARG A 17 -6.10 2.74 8.06
C ARG A 17 -7.43 3.00 7.34
N ILE A 18 -7.33 3.61 6.16
CA ILE A 18 -8.48 3.76 5.27
C ILE A 18 -8.73 2.39 4.62
N PRO A 19 -9.97 1.87 4.61
CA PRO A 19 -10.27 0.69 3.82
C PRO A 19 -10.06 1.00 2.33
N VAL A 20 -9.23 0.18 1.67
CA VAL A 20 -8.94 0.30 0.23
C VAL A 20 -9.56 -0.90 -0.46
N ASP A 21 -10.43 -0.66 -1.44
CA ASP A 21 -10.89 -1.69 -2.36
C ASP A 21 -9.74 -2.11 -3.26
N THR A 22 -9.32 -3.37 -3.16
CA THR A 22 -8.21 -3.95 -3.94
C THR A 22 -8.71 -4.89 -5.04
N SER A 23 -10.00 -4.85 -5.39
CA SER A 23 -10.54 -5.62 -6.50
C SER A 23 -9.96 -5.15 -7.84
N ASP A 24 -9.97 -6.05 -8.82
CA ASP A 24 -9.67 -5.72 -10.20
C ASP A 24 -10.61 -4.60 -10.66
N THR A 25 -10.10 -3.64 -11.44
CA THR A 25 -10.83 -2.44 -11.92
C THR A 25 -11.12 -1.34 -10.90
N SER A 26 -10.80 -1.54 -9.62
CA SER A 26 -10.90 -0.50 -8.59
C SER A 26 -10.00 0.71 -8.90
N ALA A 27 -10.26 1.85 -8.23
CA ALA A 27 -9.37 3.01 -8.33
C ALA A 27 -7.94 2.67 -7.87
N PHE A 28 -7.80 1.78 -6.88
CA PHE A 28 -6.51 1.26 -6.44
C PHE A 28 -5.79 0.50 -7.55
N ASP A 29 -6.46 -0.46 -8.22
CA ASP A 29 -5.88 -1.22 -9.34
C ASP A 29 -5.39 -0.29 -10.46
N ARG A 30 -6.18 0.74 -10.79
CA ARG A 30 -5.79 1.73 -11.81
C ARG A 30 -4.53 2.51 -11.42
N ILE A 31 -4.42 2.97 -10.17
CA ILE A 31 -3.24 3.68 -9.66
C ILE A 31 -2.03 2.73 -9.59
N ALA A 32 -2.24 1.48 -9.14
CA ALA A 32 -1.20 0.47 -9.07
C ALA A 32 -0.60 0.16 -10.46
N ARG A 33 -1.43 0.08 -11.51
CA ARG A 33 -0.97 -0.10 -12.89
C ARG A 33 -0.13 1.09 -13.39
N LEU A 34 -0.53 2.32 -13.08
CA LEU A 34 0.25 3.51 -13.45
C LEU A 34 1.62 3.52 -12.77
N ALA A 35 1.68 3.20 -11.47
CA ALA A 35 2.93 3.07 -10.75
C ALA A 35 3.81 1.95 -11.31
N ALA A 36 3.20 0.81 -11.67
CA ALA A 36 3.91 -0.31 -12.28
C ALA A 36 4.52 0.08 -13.64
N PHE A 37 3.80 0.82 -14.49
CA PHE A 37 4.35 1.30 -15.76
C PHE A 37 5.57 2.19 -15.57
N ALA A 38 5.57 3.10 -14.59
CA ALA A 38 6.74 3.91 -14.29
C ALA A 38 7.93 3.05 -13.82
N ALA A 39 7.67 2.06 -12.96
CA ALA A 39 8.70 1.12 -12.50
C ALA A 39 9.26 0.27 -13.65
N ASP A 40 8.40 -0.21 -14.56
CA ASP A 40 8.79 -1.02 -15.73
C ASP A 40 9.60 -0.20 -16.73
N ASP A 41 9.18 1.04 -17.02
CA ASP A 41 9.91 1.94 -17.91
C ASP A 41 11.33 2.21 -17.39
N TRP A 42 11.46 2.52 -16.09
CA TRP A 42 12.78 2.62 -15.46
C TRP A 42 13.57 1.31 -15.55
N THR A 43 12.93 0.18 -15.28
CA THR A 43 13.58 -1.15 -15.23
C THR A 43 14.18 -1.50 -16.60
N LEU A 44 13.47 -1.21 -17.68
CA LEU A 44 13.90 -1.46 -19.06
C LEU A 44 14.75 -0.31 -19.64
N GLY A 45 14.79 0.82 -18.94
CA GLY A 45 15.48 2.03 -19.33
C GLY A 45 17.01 1.96 -19.20
N PRO A 46 17.71 3.02 -19.65
CA PRO A 46 19.17 3.07 -19.64
C PRO A 46 19.79 3.07 -18.23
N ASN A 47 19.02 3.50 -17.23
CA ASN A 47 19.43 3.54 -15.82
C ASN A 47 18.92 2.32 -15.02
N GLY A 48 18.27 1.37 -15.69
CA GLY A 48 17.72 0.17 -15.08
C GLY A 48 18.78 -0.90 -14.77
N PRO A 49 18.38 -1.97 -14.09
CA PRO A 49 19.28 -3.03 -13.62
C PRO A 49 19.93 -3.84 -14.73
N PHE A 50 19.39 -3.83 -15.95
CA PHE A 50 20.04 -4.54 -17.06
C PHE A 50 21.41 -3.96 -17.43
N LYS A 51 21.65 -2.68 -17.14
CA LYS A 51 22.91 -1.98 -17.44
C LYS A 51 23.76 -1.72 -16.19
N GLN A 52 23.23 -2.01 -15.01
CA GLN A 52 23.88 -1.72 -13.72
C GLN A 52 23.89 -2.99 -12.86
N ARG A 53 25.01 -3.30 -12.21
CA ARG A 53 25.10 -4.46 -11.30
C ARG A 53 24.39 -4.15 -9.98
N MET A 54 23.06 -4.13 -10.01
CA MET A 54 22.22 -3.91 -8.83
C MET A 54 21.86 -5.22 -8.15
N THR A 55 21.80 -5.19 -6.83
CA THR A 55 21.24 -6.28 -6.02
C THR A 55 19.70 -6.29 -6.12
N PRO A 56 19.04 -7.44 -5.90
CA PRO A 56 17.58 -7.50 -5.88
C PRO A 56 16.92 -6.49 -4.92
N ALA A 57 17.56 -6.20 -3.78
CA ALA A 57 17.06 -5.23 -2.81
C ALA A 57 17.15 -3.78 -3.30
N GLU A 58 18.15 -3.44 -4.11
CA GLU A 58 18.26 -2.11 -4.73
C GLU A 58 17.22 -1.95 -5.84
N ILE A 59 17.04 -3.00 -6.66
CA ILE A 59 16.02 -3.02 -7.73
C ILE A 59 14.64 -2.78 -7.13
N CYS A 60 14.26 -3.56 -6.11
CA CYS A 60 12.96 -3.43 -5.46
C CYS A 60 12.74 -2.01 -4.89
N ARG A 61 13.73 -1.47 -4.16
CA ARG A 61 13.66 -0.10 -3.62
C ARG A 61 13.50 0.93 -4.72
N ARG A 62 14.20 0.75 -5.84
CA ARG A 62 14.14 1.71 -6.95
C ARG A 62 12.83 1.62 -7.73
N GLN A 63 12.28 0.43 -7.94
CA GLN A 63 10.94 0.27 -8.53
C GLN A 63 9.86 0.95 -7.67
N ILE A 64 9.93 0.79 -6.35
CA ILE A 64 9.03 1.49 -5.42
C ILE A 64 9.22 3.01 -5.53
N HIS A 65 10.46 3.49 -5.59
CA HIS A 65 10.78 4.90 -5.75
C HIS A 65 10.17 5.50 -7.02
N GLU A 66 10.40 4.88 -8.19
CA GLU A 66 9.87 5.39 -9.46
C GLU A 66 8.34 5.36 -9.52
N GLY A 67 7.73 4.28 -9.00
CA GLY A 67 6.27 4.21 -8.90
C GLY A 67 5.69 5.32 -8.02
N LEU A 68 6.26 5.55 -6.83
CA LEU A 68 5.82 6.62 -5.92
C LEU A 68 6.04 8.01 -6.51
N LEU A 69 7.21 8.24 -7.13
CA LEU A 69 7.54 9.51 -7.75
C LEU A 69 6.54 9.84 -8.85
N HIS A 70 6.23 8.89 -9.73
CA HIS A 70 5.29 9.11 -10.82
C HIS A 70 3.88 9.45 -10.31
N LEU A 71 3.41 8.76 -9.27
CA LEU A 71 2.11 9.06 -8.67
C LEU A 71 2.07 10.46 -8.01
N LEU A 72 3.19 10.91 -7.41
CA LEU A 72 3.32 12.26 -6.86
C LEU A 72 3.32 13.33 -7.96
N GLU A 73 4.06 13.13 -9.04
CA GLU A 73 4.12 14.05 -10.18
C GLU A 73 2.76 14.23 -10.87
N LEU A 74 1.94 13.17 -10.90
CA LEU A 74 0.57 13.20 -11.40
C LEU A 74 -0.44 13.78 -10.40
N GLY A 75 -0.04 14.06 -9.16
CA GLY A 75 -0.94 14.53 -8.09
C GLY A 75 -1.97 13.50 -7.64
N LEU A 76 -1.71 12.20 -7.85
CA LEU A 76 -2.60 11.10 -7.47
C LEU A 76 -2.43 10.70 -6.00
N ILE A 77 -1.26 10.98 -5.43
CA ILE A 77 -0.96 10.83 -4.00
C ILE A 77 -0.32 12.12 -3.49
N ASP A 78 -0.35 12.31 -2.17
CA ASP A 78 0.14 13.52 -1.51
C ASP A 78 1.07 13.14 -0.35
N ILE A 79 1.99 14.05 0.00
CA ILE A 79 2.95 13.89 1.10
C ILE A 79 2.36 14.53 2.35
N ASP A 80 1.95 13.69 3.30
CA ASP A 80 1.47 14.15 4.60
C ASP A 80 2.61 14.09 5.63
N THR A 81 3.31 15.22 5.80
CA THR A 81 4.49 15.30 6.69
C THR A 81 4.14 14.99 8.14
N THR A 82 2.95 15.39 8.61
CA THR A 82 2.48 15.05 9.96
C THR A 82 2.38 13.54 10.16
N ARG A 83 1.87 12.81 9.16
CA ARG A 83 1.82 11.35 9.20
C ARG A 83 3.20 10.71 9.05
N ILE A 84 4.12 11.31 8.28
CA ILE A 84 5.50 10.83 8.18
C ILE A 84 6.20 10.93 9.54
N ASP A 85 6.07 12.06 10.22
CA ASP A 85 6.71 12.29 11.53
C ASP A 85 6.16 11.37 12.62
N ALA A 86 4.88 11.00 12.53
CA ALA A 86 4.26 10.05 13.45
C ALA A 86 4.58 8.58 13.10
N ALA A 87 5.02 8.26 11.87
CA ALA A 87 5.19 6.89 11.39
C ALA A 87 6.34 6.04 11.95
N PRO A 88 7.38 6.57 12.63
CA PRO A 88 8.39 5.73 13.26
C PRO A 88 7.77 4.74 14.26
N GLY A 89 8.06 3.44 14.10
CA GLY A 89 7.57 2.38 15.00
C GLY A 89 6.29 1.68 14.55
N ILE A 90 5.64 2.10 13.46
CA ILE A 90 4.47 1.38 12.93
C ILE A 90 4.89 -0.02 12.45
N PRO A 91 4.19 -1.09 12.85
CA PRO A 91 4.38 -2.40 12.25
C PRO A 91 4.03 -2.39 10.76
N CYS A 92 4.98 -2.80 9.91
CA CYS A 92 4.76 -2.94 8.46
C CYS A 92 3.73 -4.03 8.11
N GLN A 93 3.41 -4.90 9.06
CA GLN A 93 2.43 -5.96 8.92
C GLN A 93 1.02 -5.34 8.84
N ARG A 94 0.25 -5.73 7.82
CA ARG A 94 -1.19 -5.47 7.79
C ARG A 94 -1.86 -6.57 8.62
N GLU A 95 -2.69 -6.20 9.57
CA GLU A 95 -3.66 -7.14 10.15
C GLU A 95 -4.62 -7.55 9.02
N GLU A 96 -4.76 -8.85 8.78
CA GLU A 96 -5.77 -9.35 7.85
C GLU A 96 -7.16 -8.99 8.42
N PRO A 97 -8.13 -8.63 7.56
CA PRO A 97 -9.50 -8.43 8.01
C PRO A 97 -9.96 -9.70 8.74
N THR A 98 -10.33 -9.58 10.00
CA THR A 98 -10.92 -10.68 10.75
C THR A 98 -12.17 -11.12 9.99
N ALA A 99 -12.19 -12.35 9.49
CA ALA A 99 -13.37 -12.88 8.80
C ALA A 99 -14.60 -12.72 9.71
N PRO A 100 -15.77 -12.32 9.16
CA PRO A 100 -16.97 -12.22 9.98
C PRO A 100 -17.24 -13.57 10.63
N GLU A 101 -17.41 -13.58 11.96
CA GLU A 101 -17.79 -14.78 12.71
C GLU A 101 -18.99 -15.42 12.01
N ALA A 102 -18.80 -16.64 11.52
CA ALA A 102 -19.88 -17.43 10.99
C ALA A 102 -20.90 -17.58 12.11
N LYS A 103 -22.11 -17.02 11.93
CA LYS A 103 -23.22 -17.21 12.86
C LYS A 103 -23.38 -18.71 13.11
N PRO A 104 -23.49 -19.16 14.37
CA PRO A 104 -23.69 -20.57 14.67
C PRO A 104 -24.90 -21.07 13.88
N GLN A 105 -24.67 -22.09 13.06
CA GLN A 105 -25.74 -22.80 12.37
C GLN A 105 -26.65 -23.39 13.44
N ASP A 106 -27.91 -22.96 13.47
CA ASP A 106 -28.97 -23.61 14.24
C ASP A 106 -28.94 -25.10 13.91
N GLN A 107 -28.49 -25.92 14.85
CA GLN A 107 -28.62 -27.37 14.77
C GLN A 107 -30.11 -27.69 14.84
N ALA A 108 -30.70 -28.00 13.69
CA ALA A 108 -31.99 -28.65 13.66
C ALA A 108 -31.90 -29.98 14.45
N PRO A 109 -32.87 -30.30 15.32
CA PRO A 109 -32.84 -31.54 16.08
C PRO A 109 -32.92 -32.73 15.11
N LEU A 110 -31.99 -33.67 15.27
CA LEU A 110 -32.00 -34.95 14.57
C LEU A 110 -33.29 -35.73 14.95
N PRO A 111 -33.93 -36.41 13.98
CA PRO A 111 -35.12 -37.22 14.22
C PRO A 111 -34.84 -38.49 15.04
#